data_AF-A0A5J4R8Z9-F1
#
_entry.id   AF-A0A5J4R8Z9-F1
#
_cell.length_a   1.000
_cell.length_b   1.000
_cell.length_c   1.000
_cell.angle_alpha   90.00
_cell.angle_beta   90.00
_cell.angle_gamma   90.00
#
_symmetry.space_group_name_H-M   'P 1'
#
loop_
_entity.id
_entity.type
_entity.pdbx_description
1 polymer ?
#
loop_
_entity_poly.entity_id
_entity_poly.type
_entity_poly.pdbx_seq_one_letter_code
_entity_poly.pdbx_strand_id
1 'polypeptide(L)'
;MFQSGYANLDSLNTAAICIGYIFKAREIKDSSMKGKIIDHLIKHLNDEDEWTKTSSLVALKQLSLDAKNRAYILNGNLLNIIAKDLQQSVEGNEKEKEQIMNKQINGCEILNAFLE
;
A
#
# COMPACT_ATOMS: atom_id res chain seq x y z
N MET A 1 -25.69 -2.26 15.78
CA MET A 1 -26.07 -2.28 14.34
C MET A 1 -24.80 -2.41 13.53
N PHE A 2 -24.54 -3.58 12.93
CA PHE A 2 -23.44 -3.73 11.99
C PHE A 2 -23.83 -3.04 10.68
N GLN A 3 -23.15 -1.95 10.34
CA GLN A 3 -23.36 -1.24 9.09
C GLN A 3 -22.79 -2.09 7.95
N SER A 4 -23.66 -2.53 7.05
CA SER A 4 -23.36 -3.39 5.89
C SER A 4 -22.30 -2.82 4.93
N GLY A 5 -21.98 -1.53 5.01
CA GLY A 5 -20.90 -0.89 4.25
C GLY A 5 -19.50 -1.23 4.74
N TYR A 6 -19.29 -1.40 6.05
CA TYR A 6 -17.98 -1.71 6.63
C TYR A 6 -17.57 -3.17 6.40
N ALA A 7 -18.53 -4.10 6.47
CA ALA A 7 -18.29 -5.52 6.24
C ALA A 7 -17.74 -5.84 4.84
N ASN A 8 -18.04 -4.99 3.85
CA ASN A 8 -17.53 -5.12 2.48
C ASN A 8 -16.06 -4.65 2.39
N LEU A 9 -15.71 -3.54 3.05
CA LEU A 9 -14.34 -3.02 3.03
C LEU A 9 -13.36 -3.97 3.72
N ASP A 10 -13.71 -4.48 4.90
CA ASP A 10 -12.87 -5.42 5.64
C ASP A 10 -12.66 -6.74 4.88
N SER A 11 -13.71 -7.22 4.21
CA SER A 11 -13.64 -8.42 3.38
C SER A 11 -12.74 -8.21 2.15
N LEU A 12 -12.79 -7.04 1.52
CA LEU A 12 -11.93 -6.68 0.39
C LEU A 12 -10.47 -6.53 0.81
N ASN A 13 -10.21 -5.86 1.95
CA ASN A 13 -8.87 -5.72 2.52
C ASN A 13 -8.28 -7.11 2.80
N THR A 14 -9.03 -7.94 3.52
CA THR A 14 -8.63 -9.31 3.85
C THR A 14 -8.37 -10.14 2.60
N ALA A 15 -9.25 -10.06 1.60
CA ALA A 15 -9.07 -10.78 0.33
C ALA A 15 -7.80 -10.34 -0.40
N ALA A 16 -7.55 -9.03 -0.52
CA ALA A 16 -6.35 -8.50 -1.17
C ALA A 16 -5.07 -8.93 -0.44
N ILE A 17 -5.07 -8.90 0.90
CA ILE A 17 -3.96 -9.38 1.72
C ILE A 17 -3.72 -10.87 1.47
N CYS A 18 -4.76 -11.70 1.55
CA CYS A 18 -4.68 -13.14 1.29
C CYS A 18 -4.11 -13.44 -0.11
N ILE A 19 -4.54 -12.69 -1.13
CA ILE A 19 -4.02 -12.88 -2.48
C ILE A 19 -2.54 -12.51 -2.56
N GLY A 20 -2.11 -11.45 -1.87
CA GLY A 20 -0.69 -11.10 -1.75
C GLY A 20 0.17 -12.25 -1.22
N TYR A 21 -0.32 -12.98 -0.22
CA TYR A 21 0.33 -14.17 0.30
C TYR A 21 0.27 -15.37 -0.67
N ILE A 22 -0.87 -15.63 -1.30
CA ILE A 22 -1.04 -16.73 -2.26
C ILE A 22 -0.10 -16.57 -3.47
N PHE A 23 0.07 -15.34 -3.95
CA PHE A 23 0.95 -14.99 -5.06
C PHE A 23 2.35 -14.56 -4.61
N LYS A 24 2.77 -14.93 -3.40
CA LYS A 24 4.14 -14.70 -2.94
C LYS A 24 5.15 -15.20 -3.97
N ALA A 25 6.03 -14.31 -4.43
CA ALA A 25 7.05 -14.58 -5.44
C ALA A 25 6.52 -15.20 -6.75
N ARG A 26 5.23 -15.00 -7.05
CA ARG A 26 4.58 -15.50 -8.27
C ARG A 26 3.91 -14.36 -9.00
N GLU A 27 4.12 -14.29 -10.31
CA GLU A 27 3.42 -13.34 -11.17
C GLU A 27 1.90 -13.53 -11.10
N ILE A 28 1.16 -12.42 -10.88
CA ILE A 28 -0.28 -12.38 -11.18
C ILE A 28 -0.41 -12.18 -12.69
N LYS A 29 -0.75 -13.22 -13.45
CA LYS A 29 -0.75 -13.14 -14.93
C LYS A 29 -1.90 -12.30 -15.49
N ASP A 30 -3.06 -12.35 -14.84
CA ASP A 30 -4.20 -11.53 -15.24
C ASP A 30 -3.93 -10.05 -14.90
N SER A 31 -3.80 -9.21 -15.93
CA SER A 31 -3.42 -7.81 -15.77
C SER A 31 -4.50 -6.96 -15.08
N SER A 32 -5.78 -7.31 -15.27
CA SER A 32 -6.90 -6.61 -14.63
C SER A 32 -6.94 -6.90 -13.14
N MET A 33 -6.77 -8.17 -12.77
CA MET A 33 -6.68 -8.62 -11.38
C MET A 33 -5.44 -8.03 -10.69
N LYS A 34 -4.28 -8.05 -11.37
CA LYS A 34 -3.04 -7.45 -10.87
C LYS A 34 -3.24 -5.98 -10.49
N GLY A 35 -3.79 -5.19 -11.41
CA GLY A 35 -4.05 -3.77 -11.17
C GLY A 35 -4.99 -3.54 -9.99
N LYS A 36 -6.16 -4.20 -9.98
CA LYS A 36 -7.14 -4.05 -8.90
C LYS A 36 -6.56 -4.34 -7.52
N ILE A 37 -5.79 -5.41 -7.38
CA ILE A 37 -5.22 -5.82 -6.09
C ILE A 37 -4.12 -4.87 -5.66
N ILE A 38 -3.17 -4.58 -6.55
CA ILE A 38 -2.03 -3.73 -6.22
C ILE A 38 -2.49 -2.30 -5.92
N ASP A 39 -3.40 -1.73 -6.71
CA ASP A 39 -3.95 -0.39 -6.47
C ASP A 39 -4.75 -0.32 -5.17
N HIS A 40 -5.48 -1.39 -4.82
CA HIS A 40 -6.19 -1.46 -3.54
C HIS A 40 -5.22 -1.46 -2.37
N LEU A 41 -4.19 -2.30 -2.40
CA LEU A 41 -3.18 -2.36 -1.34
C LEU A 41 -2.39 -1.04 -1.20
N ILE A 42 -2.08 -0.37 -2.31
CA ILE A 42 -1.35 0.92 -2.30
C ILE A 42 -2.15 2.00 -1.55
N LYS A 43 -3.48 2.05 -1.72
CA LYS A 43 -4.32 3.05 -1.05
C LYS A 43 -4.26 2.97 0.48
N HIS A 44 -3.96 1.79 1.01
CA HIS A 44 -3.91 1.53 2.45
C HIS A 44 -2.51 1.70 3.05
N LEU A 45 -1.51 2.14 2.28
CA LEU A 45 -0.14 2.34 2.81
C LEU A 45 0.01 3.51 3.80
N ASN A 46 -0.98 4.39 3.87
CA ASN A 46 -1.06 5.50 4.82
C ASN A 46 -2.37 5.44 5.63
N ASP A 47 -2.94 4.24 5.81
CA ASP A 47 -4.15 4.05 6.61
C ASP A 47 -3.92 4.44 8.07
N GLU A 48 -4.93 5.01 8.72
CA GLU A 48 -4.88 5.33 10.16
C GLU A 48 -4.92 4.05 11.01
N ASP A 49 -5.54 2.99 10.49
CA ASP A 49 -5.52 1.68 11.11
C ASP A 49 -4.18 0.97 10.84
N GLU A 50 -3.38 0.83 11.89
CA GLU A 50 -2.03 0.25 11.83
C GLU A 50 -2.02 -1.18 11.27
N TRP A 51 -3.07 -1.96 11.57
CA TRP A 51 -3.20 -3.33 11.06
C TRP A 51 -3.39 -3.34 9.55
N THR A 52 -4.29 -2.50 9.04
CA THR A 52 -4.58 -2.35 7.61
C THR A 52 -3.35 -1.86 6.86
N LYS A 53 -2.64 -0.86 7.41
CA LYS A 53 -1.37 -0.34 6.88
C LYS A 53 -0.29 -1.42 6.79
N THR A 54 -0.01 -2.08 7.91
CA THR A 54 1.05 -3.08 8.01
C THR A 54 0.75 -4.29 7.14
N SER A 55 -0.49 -4.77 7.15
CA SER A 55 -0.90 -5.94 6.36
C SER A 55 -0.82 -5.67 4.86
N SER A 56 -1.19 -4.45 4.44
CA SER A 56 -1.09 -4.03 3.03
C SER A 56 0.36 -3.95 2.56
N LEU A 57 1.25 -3.38 3.39
CA LEU A 57 2.68 -3.32 3.12
C LEU A 57 3.28 -4.73 3.00
N VAL A 58 2.95 -5.64 3.93
CA VAL A 58 3.44 -7.02 3.88
C VAL A 58 2.95 -7.75 2.64
N ALA A 59 1.68 -7.60 2.27
CA ALA A 59 1.13 -8.20 1.06
C ALA A 59 1.85 -7.71 -0.21
N LEU A 60 2.10 -6.40 -0.34
CA LEU A 60 2.87 -5.83 -1.44
C LEU A 60 4.32 -6.34 -1.46
N LYS A 61 4.98 -6.45 -0.28
CA LYS A 61 6.31 -7.07 -0.15
C LYS A 61 6.31 -8.49 -0.72
N GLN A 62 5.34 -9.33 -0.33
CA GLN A 62 5.26 -10.71 -0.86
C GLN A 62 5.08 -10.75 -2.39
N LEU A 63 4.26 -9.86 -2.94
CA LEU A 63 4.04 -9.75 -4.39
C LEU A 63 5.31 -9.31 -5.13
N SER A 64 6.05 -8.36 -4.57
CA SER A 64 7.26 -7.77 -5.18
C SER A 64 8.47 -8.71 -5.27
N LEU A 65 8.41 -9.86 -4.60
CA LEU A 65 9.42 -10.91 -4.78
C LEU A 65 9.42 -11.43 -6.23
N ASP A 66 8.30 -11.33 -6.94
CA ASP A 66 8.25 -11.53 -8.39
C ASP A 66 8.62 -10.23 -9.12
N ALA A 67 9.52 -10.32 -10.11
CA ALA A 67 10.05 -9.16 -10.80
C ALA A 67 9.00 -8.38 -11.61
N LYS A 68 7.99 -9.05 -12.18
CA LYS A 68 6.96 -8.37 -12.99
C LYS A 68 5.92 -7.70 -12.10
N ASN A 69 5.57 -8.32 -10.98
CA ASN A 69 4.73 -7.67 -9.96
C ASN A 69 5.46 -6.46 -9.37
N ARG A 70 6.76 -6.58 -9.01
CA ARG A 70 7.57 -5.46 -8.52
C ARG A 70 7.62 -4.30 -9.51
N ALA A 71 7.88 -4.59 -10.79
CA ALA A 71 7.89 -3.58 -11.83
C ALA A 71 6.54 -2.86 -11.93
N TYR A 72 5.42 -3.58 -11.79
CA TYR A 72 4.09 -2.96 -11.76
C TYR A 72 3.87 -2.08 -10.52
N ILE A 73 4.26 -2.56 -9.33
CA ILE A 73 4.15 -1.81 -8.06
C ILE A 73 4.94 -0.48 -8.17
N LEU A 74 6.17 -0.53 -8.67
CA LEU A 74 7.05 0.63 -8.78
C LEU A 74 6.65 1.58 -9.93
N ASN A 75 6.27 1.05 -11.10
CA ASN A 75 5.83 1.88 -12.24
C ASN A 75 4.40 2.40 -12.09
N GLY A 76 3.64 1.89 -11.12
CA GLY A 76 2.30 2.36 -10.82
C GLY A 76 2.28 3.75 -10.17
N ASN A 77 1.15 4.12 -9.56
CA ASN A 77 1.00 5.41 -8.89
C ASN A 77 1.82 5.54 -7.59
N LEU A 78 2.47 4.47 -7.11
CA LEU A 78 3.16 4.45 -5.83
C LEU A 78 4.27 5.50 -5.72
N LEU A 79 5.24 5.50 -6.65
CA LEU A 79 6.37 6.43 -6.59
C LEU A 79 5.90 7.88 -6.71
N ASN A 80 4.85 8.14 -7.49
CA ASN A 80 4.25 9.47 -7.60
C ASN A 80 3.57 9.94 -6.31
N ILE A 81 2.92 9.03 -5.57
CA ILE A 81 2.32 9.33 -4.26
C ILE A 81 3.43 9.67 -3.26
N ILE A 82 4.44 8.81 -3.16
CA ILE A 82 5.57 9.02 -2.25
C ILE A 82 6.30 10.33 -2.57
N ALA A 83 6.57 10.60 -3.85
CA ALA A 83 7.20 11.86 -4.26
C ALA A 83 6.38 13.09 -3.85
N LYS A 84 5.05 13.05 -3.96
CA LYS A 84 4.17 14.13 -3.52
C LYS A 84 4.21 14.31 -2.01
N ASP A 85 4.13 13.23 -1.25
CA ASP A 85 4.17 13.27 0.22
C ASP A 85 5.52 13.84 0.70
N LEU A 86 6.64 13.44 0.08
CA LEU A 86 7.99 13.94 0.38
C LEU A 86 8.19 15.42 0.00
N GLN A 87 7.50 15.92 -1.02
CA GLN A 87 7.57 17.33 -1.44
C GLN A 87 6.72 18.26 -0.57
N GLN A 88 5.78 17.71 0.21
CA GLN A 88 4.90 18.51 1.06
C GLN A 88 5.69 19.16 2.20
N SER A 89 5.54 20.48 2.36
CA SER A 89 6.11 21.22 3.50
C SER A 89 5.50 20.76 4.82
N VAL A 90 6.33 20.61 5.86
CA VAL A 90 5.88 20.27 7.23
C VAL A 90 5.42 21.53 7.96
N GLU A 91 4.18 21.94 7.71
CA GLU A 91 3.58 23.15 8.26
C GLU A 91 2.22 22.86 8.93
N GLY A 92 1.68 23.86 9.64
CA GLY A 92 0.43 23.72 10.40
C GLY A 92 0.62 23.49 11.90
N ASN A 93 -0.43 23.00 12.56
CA ASN A 93 -0.43 22.65 13.97
C ASN A 93 0.35 21.34 14.23
N GLU A 94 0.58 21.00 15.50
CA GLU A 94 1.39 19.82 15.87
C GLU A 94 0.85 18.52 15.27
N LYS A 95 -0.48 18.33 15.28
CA LYS A 95 -1.14 17.14 14.71
C LYS A 95 -0.99 17.08 13.20
N GLU A 96 -1.16 18.20 12.51
CA GLU A 96 -0.99 18.27 11.05
C GLU A 96 0.46 17.96 10.66
N LYS A 97 1.43 18.55 11.38
CA LYS A 97 2.86 18.27 11.16
C LYS A 97 3.19 16.80 11.39
N GLU A 98 2.67 16.19 12.45
CA GLU A 98 2.84 14.77 12.74
C GLU A 98 2.29 13.89 11.59
N GLN A 99 1.09 14.20 11.09
CA GLN A 99 0.50 13.46 9.97
C GLN A 99 1.35 13.56 8.69
N ILE A 100 1.87 14.75 8.38
CA ILE A 100 2.75 14.95 7.21
C ILE A 100 4.04 14.16 7.38
N MET A 101 4.73 14.30 8.53
CA MET A 101 5.96 13.57 8.81
C MET A 101 5.75 12.05 8.75
N ASN A 102 4.64 11.54 9.29
CA ASN A 102 4.34 10.11 9.25
C ASN A 102 4.20 9.60 7.82
N LYS A 103 3.52 10.33 6.93
CA LYS A 103 3.44 9.95 5.49
C LYS A 103 4.83 9.95 4.83
N GLN A 104 5.67 10.93 5.15
CA GLN A 104 7.03 11.03 4.61
C GLN A 104 7.92 9.88 5.08
N ILE A 105 7.89 9.58 6.38
CA ILE A 105 8.62 8.46 6.99
C ILE A 105 8.16 7.12 6.38
N ASN A 106 6.84 6.88 6.34
CA ASN A 106 6.28 5.68 5.72
C ASN A 106 6.71 5.55 4.25
N GLY A 107 6.69 6.65 3.49
CA GLY A 107 7.16 6.69 2.11
C GLY A 107 8.61 6.20 1.97
N CYS A 108 9.51 6.66 2.85
CA CYS A 108 10.90 6.21 2.87
C CYS A 108 11.04 4.72 3.24
N GLU A 109 10.28 4.23 4.22
CA GLU A 109 10.26 2.80 4.59
C GLU A 109 9.79 1.91 3.44
N ILE A 110 8.79 2.37 2.69
CA ILE A 110 8.29 1.71 1.48
C ILE A 110 9.38 1.67 0.40
N LEU A 111 10.05 2.79 0.14
CA LEU A 111 11.16 2.82 -0.84
C LEU A 111 12.27 1.83 -0.44
N ASN A 112 12.66 1.80 0.83
CA ASN A 112 13.65 0.87 1.34
C ASN A 112 13.24 -0.59 1.11
N ALA A 113 11.96 -0.90 1.34
CA ALA A 113 11.42 -2.23 1.18
C ALA A 113 11.42 -2.80 -0.25
N PHE A 114 11.39 -1.93 -1.28
CA PHE A 114 11.22 -2.34 -2.67
C PHE A 114 12.43 -2.06 -3.58
N LEU A 115 13.40 -1.27 -3.10
CA LEU A 115 14.62 -0.90 -3.86
C LEU A 115 15.88 -1.63 -3.39
N GLU A 116 15.87 -2.26 -2.21
CA GLU A 116 16.90 -3.22 -1.75
C GLU A 116 16.70 -4.62 -2.36
#